data_AF-A0A1Q9P0L1-F1
#
_entry.id   AF-A0A1Q9P0L1-F1
#
_cell.length_a   1.000
_cell.length_b   1.000
_cell.length_c   1.000
_cell.angle_alpha   90.00
_cell.angle_beta   90.00
_cell.angle_gamma   90.00
#
_symmetry.space_group_name_H-M   'P 1'
#
loop_
_entity.id
_entity.type
_entity.pdbx_description
1 polymer ?
#
loop_
_entity_poly.entity_id
_entity_poly.type
_entity_poly.pdbx_seq_one_letter_code
_entity_poly.pdbx_strand_id
1 'polypeptide(L)'
;MSKDRIIYDDAQQVTRIIALIIDVVLVAVLAVISQFGFTLEYELFWKSFFGEFDINSPLWYLFWFIIELPLYYWLVSSFTDGQTLGKIFTGIRVVKDDNSSTKREFKLHLKRTFFLRSGTKVVKEKDPEVKGL
;
A
#
# COMPACT_ATOMS: atom_id res chain seq x y z
N MET A 1 -33.38 3.73 17.04
CA MET A 1 -32.95 3.08 15.78
C MET A 1 -31.65 2.36 16.06
N SER A 2 -31.67 1.02 16.16
CA SER A 2 -30.43 0.25 16.18
C SER A 2 -29.73 0.48 14.85
N LYS A 3 -28.51 1.00 14.87
CA LYS A 3 -27.63 0.89 13.72
C LYS A 3 -27.33 -0.59 13.58
N ASP A 4 -28.04 -1.26 12.68
CA ASP A 4 -27.72 -2.64 12.32
C ASP A 4 -26.25 -2.68 11.96
N ARG A 5 -25.46 -3.42 12.75
CA ARG A 5 -24.05 -3.60 12.45
C ARG A 5 -24.00 -4.38 11.16
N ILE A 6 -23.51 -3.74 10.09
CA ILE A 6 -23.26 -4.40 8.83
C ILE A 6 -22.40 -5.64 9.14
N ILE A 7 -22.97 -6.82 8.92
CA ILE A 7 -22.26 -8.08 9.16
C ILE A 7 -21.32 -8.26 7.98
N TYR A 8 -20.06 -8.38 8.35
CA TYR A 8 -18.94 -8.27 7.47
C TYR A 8 -18.23 -9.63 7.49
N ASP A 9 -18.27 -10.35 6.37
CA ASP A 9 -17.56 -11.63 6.21
C ASP A 9 -16.05 -11.40 6.08
N ASP A 10 -15.26 -12.12 6.87
CA ASP A 10 -13.80 -12.05 6.79
C ASP A 10 -13.33 -12.41 5.37
N ALA A 11 -12.58 -11.52 4.73
CA ALA A 11 -12.07 -11.73 3.38
C ALA A 11 -11.17 -12.97 3.33
N GLN A 12 -11.40 -13.82 2.33
CA GLN A 12 -10.64 -15.05 2.11
C GLN A 12 -9.14 -14.76 2.00
N GLN A 13 -8.30 -15.64 2.56
CA GLN A 13 -6.84 -15.48 2.54
C GLN A 13 -6.27 -15.29 1.13
N VAL A 14 -6.79 -16.04 0.15
CA VAL A 14 -6.38 -15.95 -1.26
C VAL A 14 -6.59 -14.53 -1.80
N THR A 15 -7.73 -13.90 -1.50
CA THR A 15 -8.02 -12.54 -1.96
C THR A 15 -7.06 -11.51 -1.35
N ARG A 16 -6.63 -11.72 -0.10
CA ARG A 16 -5.63 -10.86 0.57
C ARG A 16 -4.24 -11.00 -0.07
N ILE A 17 -3.85 -12.22 -0.44
CA ILE A 17 -2.60 -12.49 -1.15
C ILE A 17 -2.62 -11.83 -2.53
N ILE A 18 -3.74 -11.95 -3.26
CA ILE A 18 -3.89 -11.28 -4.57
C ILE A 18 -3.77 -9.76 -4.42
N ALA A 19 -4.42 -9.16 -3.41
CA ALA A 19 -4.29 -7.73 -3.14
C ALA A 19 -2.83 -7.32 -2.87
N LEU A 20 -2.10 -8.10 -2.09
CA LEU A 20 -0.68 -7.86 -1.82
C LEU A 20 0.18 -7.98 -3.09
N ILE A 21 -0.08 -8.98 -3.93
CA ILE A 21 0.63 -9.16 -5.20
C ILE A 21 0.41 -7.94 -6.10
N ILE A 22 -0.83 -7.44 -6.19
CA ILE A 22 -1.14 -6.23 -6.96
C ILE A 22 -0.34 -5.04 -6.44
N ASP A 23 -0.32 -4.82 -5.12
CA ASP A 23 0.45 -3.73 -4.52
C ASP A 23 1.96 -3.86 -4.80
N VAL A 24 2.53 -5.07 -4.70
CA VAL A 24 3.94 -5.33 -4.99
C VAL A 24 4.28 -5.07 -6.46
N VAL A 25 3.41 -5.49 -7.38
CA VAL A 25 3.60 -5.25 -8.82
C VAL A 25 3.56 -3.75 -9.13
N LEU A 26 2.62 -3.00 -8.51
CA LEU A 26 2.54 -1.56 -8.69
C LEU A 26 3.82 -0.86 -8.21
N VAL A 27 4.35 -1.25 -7.05
CA VAL A 27 5.61 -0.70 -6.53
C VAL A 27 6.79 -1.08 -7.41
N ALA A 28 6.83 -2.30 -7.96
CA ALA A 28 7.87 -2.68 -8.90
C ALA A 28 7.84 -1.84 -10.18
N VAL A 29 6.64 -1.51 -10.69
CA VAL A 29 6.48 -0.62 -11.85
C VAL A 29 6.97 0.79 -11.52
N LEU A 30 6.61 1.32 -10.35
CA LEU A 30 7.10 2.63 -9.90
C LEU A 30 8.63 2.64 -9.80
N ALA A 31 9.24 1.57 -9.30
CA ALA A 31 10.69 1.49 -9.12
C ALA A 31 11.43 1.53 -10.46
N VAL A 32 10.86 0.90 -11.50
CA VAL A 32 11.40 0.98 -12.87
C VAL A 32 11.27 2.41 -13.43
N ILE A 33 10.14 3.09 -13.19
CA ILE A 33 9.93 4.47 -13.63
C ILE A 33 10.93 5.41 -12.95
N SER A 34 11.11 5.30 -11.63
CA SER A 34 12.07 6.12 -10.89
C SER A 34 13.50 5.82 -11.28
N GLN A 35 13.85 4.56 -11.54
CA GLN A 35 15.15 4.21 -12.10
C GLN A 35 15.40 4.92 -13.42
N PHE A 36 14.41 4.94 -14.32
CA PHE A 36 14.54 5.64 -15.59
C PHE A 36 14.72 7.16 -15.40
N GLY A 37 13.92 7.77 -14.51
CA GLY A 37 14.07 9.18 -14.15
C GLY A 37 15.45 9.50 -13.59
N PHE A 38 15.93 8.67 -12.66
CA PHE A 38 17.25 8.82 -12.06
C PHE A 38 18.38 8.64 -13.07
N THR A 39 18.27 7.68 -14.00
CA THR A 39 19.26 7.52 -15.08
C THR A 39 19.37 8.77 -15.95
N LEU A 40 18.25 9.41 -16.29
CA LEU A 40 18.25 10.67 -17.04
C LEU A 40 18.88 11.80 -16.23
N GLU A 41 18.49 11.97 -14.97
CA GLU A 41 19.09 12.97 -14.08
C GLU A 41 20.59 12.74 -13.87
N TYR A 42 21.00 11.47 -13.79
CA TYR A 42 22.39 11.08 -13.59
C TYR A 42 23.26 11.50 -14.77
N GLU A 43 22.87 11.14 -15.99
CA GLU A 43 23.61 11.49 -17.20
C GLU A 43 23.67 12.99 -17.45
N LEU A 44 22.62 13.74 -17.07
CA LEU A 44 22.54 15.19 -17.30
C LEU A 44 23.27 16.02 -16.26
N PHE A 45 23.21 15.64 -14.98
CA PHE A 45 23.71 16.47 -13.87
C PHE A 45 24.77 15.78 -13.03
N TRP A 46 24.51 14.55 -12.59
CA TRP A 46 25.30 13.94 -11.52
C TRP A 46 26.60 13.27 -11.97
N LYS A 47 26.68 12.83 -13.23
CA LYS A 47 27.86 12.20 -13.81
C LYS A 47 29.12 13.07 -13.70
N SER A 48 28.96 14.38 -13.87
CA SER A 48 30.07 15.34 -13.73
C SER A 48 30.58 15.48 -12.29
N PHE A 49 29.75 15.19 -11.28
CA PHE A 49 30.10 15.32 -9.87
C PHE A 49 30.58 14.01 -9.24
N PHE A 50 29.95 12.89 -9.59
CA PHE A 50 30.19 11.59 -8.95
C PHE A 50 30.98 10.60 -9.81
N GLY A 51 31.30 10.95 -11.06
CA GLY A 51 32.08 10.11 -11.97
C GLY A 51 31.22 9.04 -12.64
N GLU A 52 31.81 7.88 -12.95
CA GLU A 52 31.09 6.73 -13.52
C GLU A 52 30.69 5.77 -12.39
N PHE A 53 29.38 5.72 -12.10
CA PHE A 53 28.76 4.73 -11.22
C PHE A 53 27.94 3.77 -12.06
N ASP A 54 27.96 2.47 -11.73
CA ASP A 54 27.09 1.49 -12.38
C ASP A 54 25.66 1.62 -11.82
N ILE A 55 24.93 2.58 -12.36
CA ILE A 55 23.54 2.84 -12.02
C ILE A 55 22.59 1.78 -12.59
N ASN A 56 23.02 0.93 -13.53
CA ASN A 56 22.17 -0.08 -14.17
C ASN A 56 22.23 -1.44 -13.46
N SER A 57 23.02 -1.55 -12.39
CA SER A 57 23.08 -2.75 -11.55
C SER A 57 21.71 -3.13 -10.96
N PRO A 58 21.37 -4.43 -10.85
CA PRO A 58 20.18 -4.90 -10.16
C PRO A 58 20.01 -4.36 -8.74
N LEU A 59 21.11 -3.99 -8.07
CA LEU A 59 21.09 -3.39 -6.73
C LEU A 59 20.38 -2.03 -6.72
N TRP A 60 20.44 -1.25 -7.80
CA TRP A 60 19.76 0.03 -7.89
C TRP A 60 18.25 -0.12 -8.02
N TYR A 61 17.78 -1.10 -8.78
CA TYR A 61 16.36 -1.43 -8.83
C TYR A 61 15.82 -1.86 -7.45
N LEU A 62 16.60 -2.67 -6.72
CA LEU A 62 16.24 -3.08 -5.37
C LEU A 62 16.20 -1.89 -4.40
N PHE A 63 17.15 -0.95 -4.53
CA PHE A 63 17.18 0.27 -3.73
C PHE A 63 15.91 1.11 -3.92
N TRP A 64 15.52 1.38 -5.18
CA TRP A 64 14.28 2.08 -5.48
C TRP A 64 13.06 1.35 -4.94
N PHE A 65 12.99 0.03 -5.12
CA PHE A 65 11.89 -0.77 -4.58
C PHE A 65 11.76 -0.63 -3.05
N ILE A 66 12.87 -0.69 -2.31
CA ILE A 66 12.89 -0.58 -0.84
C ILE A 66 12.42 0.80 -0.38
N ILE A 67 12.78 1.86 -1.11
CA ILE A 67 12.41 3.24 -0.79
C ILE A 67 10.95 3.52 -1.17
N GLU A 68 10.51 3.03 -2.32
CA GLU A 68 9.19 3.32 -2.82
C GLU A 68 8.10 2.52 -2.14
N LEU A 69 8.37 1.29 -1.70
CA LEU A 69 7.38 0.49 -0.98
C LEU A 69 6.74 1.26 0.20
N PRO A 70 7.51 1.81 1.16
CA PRO A 70 6.92 2.60 2.25
C PRO A 70 6.31 3.92 1.77
N LEU A 71 6.89 4.59 0.76
CA LEU A 71 6.34 5.83 0.21
C LEU A 71 4.99 5.61 -0.48
N TYR A 72 4.88 4.59 -1.31
CA TYR A 72 3.66 4.12 -1.95
C TYR A 72 2.59 3.86 -0.89
N TYR A 73 2.91 3.07 0.13
CA TYR A 73 1.94 2.77 1.16
C TYR A 73 1.50 4.01 1.92
N TRP A 74 2.43 4.92 2.25
CA TRP A 74 2.12 6.16 2.95
C TRP A 74 1.26 7.12 2.11
N LEU A 75 1.58 7.28 0.82
CA LEU A 75 0.82 8.13 -0.10
C LEU A 75 -0.58 7.56 -0.32
N VAL A 76 -0.68 6.31 -0.76
CA VAL A 76 -1.98 5.68 -1.06
C VAL A 76 -2.84 5.62 0.19
N SER A 77 -2.28 5.29 1.35
CA SER A 77 -3.04 5.27 2.60
C SER A 77 -3.59 6.66 2.96
N SER A 78 -2.83 7.72 2.67
CA SER A 78 -3.26 9.11 2.93
C SER A 78 -4.40 9.56 2.01
N PHE A 79 -4.45 9.05 0.77
CA PHE A 79 -5.51 9.40 -0.19
C PHE A 79 -6.73 8.48 -0.15
N THR A 80 -6.62 7.30 0.48
CA THR A 80 -7.66 6.26 0.43
C THR A 80 -8.09 5.76 1.82
N ASP A 81 -8.06 6.64 2.82
CA ASP A 81 -8.49 6.37 4.20
C ASP A 81 -7.83 5.14 4.86
N GLY A 82 -6.58 4.88 4.47
CA GLY A 82 -5.80 3.74 4.93
C GLY A 82 -5.98 2.44 4.13
N GLN A 83 -6.57 2.51 2.93
CA GLN A 83 -6.61 1.40 1.99
C GLN A 83 -5.39 1.41 1.07
N THR A 84 -5.20 0.32 0.33
CA THR A 84 -4.15 0.17 -0.68
C THR A 84 -4.84 -0.11 -2.01
N LEU A 85 -4.21 0.19 -3.16
CA LEU A 85 -4.87 0.02 -4.45
C LEU A 85 -5.22 -1.46 -4.71
N GLY A 86 -4.38 -2.40 -4.30
CA GLY A 86 -4.69 -3.83 -4.37
C GLY A 86 -5.93 -4.21 -3.56
N LYS A 87 -6.15 -3.59 -2.39
CA LYS A 87 -7.37 -3.81 -1.59
C LYS A 87 -8.60 -3.20 -2.24
N ILE A 88 -8.47 -1.99 -2.79
CA ILE A 88 -9.56 -1.32 -3.50
C ILE A 88 -9.98 -2.16 -4.71
N PHE A 89 -9.01 -2.63 -5.49
CA PHE A 89 -9.25 -3.46 -6.67
C PHE A 89 -9.94 -4.79 -6.33
N THR A 90 -9.57 -5.41 -5.20
CA THR A 90 -10.16 -6.68 -4.76
C THR A 90 -11.46 -6.53 -3.96
N GLY A 91 -11.92 -5.29 -3.73
CA GLY A 91 -13.11 -4.98 -2.93
C GLY A 91 -12.93 -5.28 -1.44
N ILE A 92 -11.69 -5.30 -0.96
CA ILE A 92 -11.34 -5.54 0.44
C ILE A 92 -11.32 -4.20 1.20
N ARG A 93 -12.09 -4.12 2.30
CA ARG A 93 -12.09 -2.98 3.21
C ARG A 93 -11.58 -3.37 4.60
N VAL A 94 -10.85 -2.46 5.24
CA VAL A 94 -10.36 -2.67 6.61
C VAL A 94 -11.12 -1.76 7.55
N VAL A 95 -12.02 -2.34 8.34
CA VAL A 95 -12.89 -1.60 9.26
C VAL A 95 -12.24 -1.56 10.65
N LYS A 96 -12.22 -0.37 11.29
CA LYS A 96 -11.84 -0.24 12.71
C LYS A 96 -13.00 -0.78 13.55
N ASP A 97 -12.73 -1.70 14.47
CA ASP A 97 -13.66 -1.93 15.59
C ASP A 97 -13.54 -0.69 16.50
N ASP A 98 -14.65 0.03 16.72
CA ASP A 98 -14.75 1.34 17.38
C ASP A 98 -14.16 1.43 18.80
N ASN A 99 -13.63 0.34 19.35
CA ASN A 99 -13.13 0.28 20.73
C ASN A 99 -11.61 0.50 20.89
N SER A 100 -10.87 0.88 19.84
CA SER A 100 -9.41 1.11 19.96
C SER A 100 -9.03 2.58 19.92
N SER A 101 -8.68 3.10 21.11
CA SER A 101 -8.29 4.50 21.35
C SER A 101 -7.21 5.03 20.39
N THR A 102 -7.38 6.30 20.05
CA THR A 102 -6.68 7.17 19.08
C THR A 102 -5.15 7.26 19.20
N LYS A 103 -4.53 6.67 20.24
CA LYS A 103 -3.07 6.74 20.47
C LYS A 103 -2.23 5.74 19.66
N ARG A 104 -2.83 5.00 18.72
CA ARG A 104 -2.18 3.91 17.96
C ARG A 104 -2.15 4.11 16.44
N GLU A 105 -2.38 5.32 15.94
CA GLU A 105 -2.57 5.62 14.50
C GLU A 105 -1.44 5.09 13.59
N PHE A 106 -0.16 5.29 13.94
CA PHE A 106 0.96 4.81 13.12
C PHE A 106 1.12 3.28 13.14
N LYS A 107 1.01 2.65 14.32
CA LYS A 107 1.02 1.18 14.46
C LYS A 107 -0.21 0.54 13.80
N LEU A 108 -1.36 1.22 13.81
CA LEU A 108 -2.57 0.79 13.11
C LEU A 108 -2.42 0.94 11.60
N HIS A 109 -1.76 2.00 11.11
CA HIS A 109 -1.42 2.16 9.70
C HIS A 109 -0.52 1.01 9.23
N LEU A 110 0.60 0.77 9.90
CA LEU A 110 1.51 -0.33 9.55
C LEU A 110 0.83 -1.71 9.65
N LYS A 111 -0.02 -1.92 10.66
CA LYS A 111 -0.82 -3.16 10.81
C LYS A 111 -1.90 -3.31 9.75
N ARG A 112 -2.55 -2.21 9.33
CA ARG A 112 -3.49 -2.18 8.21
C ARG A 112 -2.76 -2.58 6.92
N THR A 113 -1.55 -2.08 6.71
CA THR A 113 -0.71 -2.42 5.55
C THR A 113 -0.37 -3.91 5.52
N PHE A 114 0.06 -4.48 6.64
CA PHE A 114 0.60 -5.85 6.69
C PHE A 114 -0.43 -6.97 6.95
N PHE A 115 -1.74 -6.70 6.97
CA PHE A 115 -2.77 -7.73 7.25
C PHE A 115 -2.59 -8.48 8.59
N LEU A 116 -1.73 -8.02 9.50
CA LEU A 116 -1.41 -8.71 10.75
C LEU A 116 -2.46 -8.38 11.82
N ARG A 117 -3.47 -9.25 11.92
CA ARG A 117 -4.58 -9.07 12.86
C ARG A 117 -4.17 -9.44 14.29
N SER A 118 -4.23 -8.42 15.15
CA SER A 118 -4.97 -8.48 16.41
C SER A 118 -5.76 -7.17 16.48
N GLY A 119 -7.08 -7.24 16.18
CA GLY A 119 -8.03 -6.13 16.33
C GLY A 119 -8.67 -5.49 15.07
N THR A 120 -8.33 -5.89 13.84
CA THR A 120 -8.92 -5.31 12.59
C THR A 120 -9.63 -6.36 11.74
N LYS A 121 -10.92 -6.22 11.47
CA LYS A 121 -11.66 -7.07 10.52
C LYS A 121 -11.38 -6.62 9.09
N VAL A 122 -11.05 -7.59 8.23
CA VAL A 122 -10.79 -7.36 6.81
C VAL A 122 -11.96 -7.98 6.08
N VAL A 123 -12.73 -7.17 5.37
CA VAL A 123 -14.06 -7.56 4.90
C VAL A 123 -14.18 -7.37 3.41
N LYS A 124 -14.91 -8.27 2.74
CA LYS A 124 -15.38 -8.05 1.37
C LYS A 124 -16.81 -7.49 1.39
N GLU A 125 -17.02 -6.34 0.75
CA GLU A 125 -18.34 -5.71 0.66
C GLU A 125 -19.24 -6.55 -0.27
N LYS A 126 -20.46 -6.88 0.20
CA LYS A 126 -21.41 -7.73 -0.56
C LYS A 126 -22.47 -6.91 -1.31
N ASP A 127 -22.52 -5.60 -1.11
CA ASP A 127 -23.50 -4.72 -1.76
C ASP A 127 -22.89 -3.35 -2.13
N PRO A 128 -22.87 -2.97 -3.42
CA PRO A 128 -22.31 -1.70 -3.89
C PRO A 128 -23.18 -0.46 -3.58
N GLU A 129 -24.37 -0.64 -3.00
CA GLU A 129 -25.33 0.45 -2.73
C GLU A 129 -25.10 1.17 -1.40
N VAL A 130 -24.28 0.64 -0.49
CA VAL A 130 -24.02 1.29 0.81
C VAL A 130 -22.82 2.23 0.72
N LYS A 131 -23.00 3.33 -0.02
CA LYS A 131 -22.11 4.50 0.09
C LYS A 131 -22.47 5.27 1.36
N GLY A 132 -21.65 5.15 2.39
CA GLY A 132 -21.72 6.08 3.51
C GLY A 132 -21.14 5.54 4.80
N LEU A 133 -19.90 5.92 5.08
CA LEU A 133 -19.40 6.34 6.38
C LEU A 133 -18.22 7.27 6.15
#